data_AF-A0A2I0WKX2-F1
#
_entry.id   AF-A0A2I0WKX2-F1
#
_cell.length_a   1.000
_cell.length_b   1.000
_cell.length_c   1.000
_cell.angle_alpha   90.00
_cell.angle_beta   90.00
_cell.angle_gamma   90.00
#
_symmetry.space_group_name_H-M   'P 1'
#
loop_
_entity.id
_entity.type
_entity.pdbx_description
1 polymer ?
#
loop_
_entity_poly.entity_id
_entity_poly.type
_entity_poly.pdbx_seq_one_letter_code
_entity_poly.pdbx_strand_id
1 'polypeptide(L)'
;MDNRNTTKNYIHKIIKSDGTIIDSEELICKSGVEHFRNRFNDHFTNAPLMNPHVIPHIINDFDNDYLYLLPYDVEIYNVVMDLNGDSIAGPDGFTTKFFQKCWDIVKVDIIDAVIDFFKGSPYLKFFTSTNIVLIPKIVGDNKWNDFRPISLCSFFNKLISKIISKRLESILPRIISCNQTGFVKGRIIFDNVLLTQELAHEINTKVKCGNIILKLDISKPYDNLNWNFLYKVLSLFDFSDFFIKLIKNSIDNCHFSVIINSRNHGFFKSCKKRSHLFEYIFTCFQKKLTH
;
A
#
# COMPACT_ATOMS: atom_id res chain seq x y z
N MET A 1 14.09 23.06 -13.04
CA MET A 1 13.88 21.63 -13.33
C MET A 1 13.80 21.49 -14.85
N ASP A 2 14.67 20.67 -15.44
CA ASP A 2 14.95 20.62 -16.88
C ASP A 2 13.74 20.27 -17.76
N ASN A 3 13.51 21.10 -18.78
CA ASN A 3 12.37 21.08 -19.70
C ASN A 3 12.47 19.98 -20.79
N ARG A 4 13.40 19.03 -20.67
CA ARG A 4 13.68 17.99 -21.69
C ARG A 4 12.96 16.66 -21.45
N ASN A 5 12.41 16.43 -20.25
CA ASN A 5 11.67 15.20 -19.91
C ASN A 5 10.14 15.32 -20.11
N THR A 6 9.61 16.53 -20.24
CA THR A 6 8.17 16.81 -20.37
C THR A 6 7.60 16.32 -21.70
N THR A 7 8.37 16.30 -22.78
CA THR A 7 7.94 15.80 -24.10
C THR A 7 7.92 14.26 -24.21
N LYS A 8 8.70 13.53 -23.40
CA LYS A 8 8.73 12.06 -23.45
C LYS A 8 7.54 11.39 -22.76
N ASN A 9 6.90 12.07 -21.81
CA ASN A 9 5.79 11.52 -21.03
C ASN A 9 4.42 12.16 -21.38
N TYR A 10 4.37 12.97 -22.43
CA TYR A 10 3.11 13.54 -22.90
C TYR A 10 2.29 12.45 -23.62
N ILE A 11 1.07 12.24 -23.15
CA ILE A 11 0.14 11.27 -23.72
C ILE A 11 -0.58 11.97 -24.89
N HIS A 12 -0.14 11.65 -26.10
CA HIS A 12 -0.72 12.21 -27.34
C HIS A 12 -1.94 11.45 -27.82
N LYS A 13 -2.04 10.15 -27.52
CA LYS A 13 -3.18 9.31 -27.93
C LYS A 13 -3.35 8.11 -27.02
N ILE A 14 -4.58 7.58 -26.97
CA ILE A 14 -4.94 6.35 -26.29
C ILE A 14 -5.85 5.49 -27.18
N ILE A 15 -5.50 4.23 -27.36
CA ILE A 15 -6.28 3.16 -27.96
C ILE A 15 -7.11 2.48 -26.86
N LYS A 16 -8.43 2.50 -27.01
CA LYS A 16 -9.38 1.79 -26.15
C LYS A 16 -9.34 0.27 -26.37
N SER A 17 -10.01 -0.48 -25.52
CA SER A 17 -10.15 -1.94 -25.64
C SER A 17 -10.87 -2.38 -26.92
N ASP A 18 -11.78 -1.55 -27.45
CA ASP A 18 -12.52 -1.77 -28.70
C ASP A 18 -11.73 -1.37 -29.96
N GLY A 19 -10.49 -0.90 -29.81
CA GLY A 19 -9.64 -0.43 -30.91
C GLY A 19 -9.81 1.04 -31.28
N THR A 20 -10.76 1.76 -30.68
CA THR A 20 -10.99 3.20 -30.93
C THR A 20 -9.79 4.03 -30.45
N ILE A 21 -9.33 4.96 -31.28
CA ILE A 21 -8.25 5.90 -30.94
C ILE A 21 -8.85 7.19 -30.40
N ILE A 22 -8.32 7.64 -29.27
CA ILE A 22 -8.60 8.92 -28.64
C ILE A 22 -7.34 9.78 -28.74
N ASP A 23 -7.43 10.98 -29.29
CA ASP A 23 -6.33 11.92 -29.45
C ASP A 23 -6.63 13.34 -28.92
N SER A 24 -7.91 13.66 -28.71
CA SER A 24 -8.33 14.88 -28.00
C SER A 24 -7.93 14.84 -26.53
N GLU A 25 -7.27 15.90 -26.05
CA GLU A 25 -6.83 16.05 -24.65
C GLU A 25 -7.98 15.85 -23.65
N GLU A 26 -9.15 16.43 -23.92
CA GLU A 26 -10.32 16.28 -23.06
C GLU A 26 -10.78 14.81 -22.95
N LEU A 27 -10.85 14.12 -24.08
CA LEU A 27 -11.27 12.73 -24.13
C LEU A 27 -10.22 11.79 -23.51
N ILE A 28 -8.93 12.08 -23.69
CA ILE A 28 -7.84 11.36 -23.01
C ILE A 28 -8.00 11.51 -21.50
N CYS A 29 -8.14 12.74 -21.00
CA CYS A 29 -8.27 12.97 -19.56
C CYS A 29 -9.51 12.28 -18.98
N LYS A 30 -10.66 12.40 -19.66
CA LYS A 30 -11.91 11.73 -19.23
C LYS A 30 -11.78 10.21 -19.25
N SER A 31 -11.19 9.65 -20.30
CA SER A 31 -10.97 8.20 -20.41
C SER A 31 -10.01 7.68 -19.35
N GLY A 32 -8.96 8.44 -19.01
CA GLY A 32 -7.99 8.06 -17.99
C GLY A 32 -8.61 8.05 -16.60
N VAL A 33 -9.33 9.10 -16.24
CA VAL A 33 -10.07 9.16 -14.96
C VAL A 33 -11.03 8.00 -14.84
N GLU A 34 -11.81 7.71 -15.89
CA GLU A 34 -12.77 6.61 -15.88
C GLU A 34 -12.09 5.24 -15.78
N HIS A 35 -11.01 5.01 -16.54
CA HIS A 35 -10.24 3.77 -16.48
C HIS A 35 -9.72 3.49 -15.06
N PHE A 36 -9.06 4.48 -14.45
CA PHE A 36 -8.50 4.30 -13.11
C PHE A 36 -9.59 4.25 -12.05
N ARG A 37 -10.65 5.06 -12.17
CA ARG A 37 -11.82 4.96 -11.27
C ARG A 37 -12.38 3.54 -11.26
N ASN A 38 -12.61 2.93 -12.42
CA ASN A 38 -13.16 1.58 -12.50
C ASN A 38 -12.16 0.55 -11.98
N ARG A 39 -10.89 0.65 -12.39
CA ARG A 39 -9.82 -0.21 -11.88
C ARG A 39 -9.76 -0.23 -10.35
N PHE A 40 -9.93 0.93 -9.71
CA PHE A 40 -9.90 1.11 -8.26
C PHE A 40 -11.27 0.92 -7.58
N ASN A 41 -12.36 0.67 -8.32
CA ASN A 41 -13.69 0.45 -7.75
C ASN A 41 -14.34 -0.88 -8.13
N ASP A 42 -13.70 -1.71 -8.97
CA ASP A 42 -14.24 -3.03 -9.33
C ASP A 42 -14.62 -3.84 -8.08
N HIS A 43 -15.82 -4.42 -8.14
CA HIS A 43 -16.46 -5.10 -7.02
C HIS A 43 -15.68 -6.34 -6.57
N PHE A 44 -15.47 -6.45 -5.26
CA PHE A 44 -15.07 -7.71 -4.64
C PHE A 44 -16.29 -8.61 -4.47
N THR A 45 -16.11 -9.89 -4.76
CA THR A 45 -17.01 -10.95 -4.30
C THR A 45 -16.96 -11.03 -2.77
N ASN A 46 -18.02 -11.59 -2.17
CA ASN A 46 -18.13 -11.77 -0.72
C ASN A 46 -16.86 -12.43 -0.15
N ALA A 47 -16.42 -11.95 1.01
CA ALA A 47 -15.29 -12.54 1.71
C ALA A 47 -15.55 -14.04 1.92
N PRO A 48 -14.59 -14.93 1.57
CA PRO A 48 -14.76 -16.36 1.80
C PRO A 48 -15.00 -16.64 3.28
N LEU A 49 -15.80 -17.67 3.57
CA LEU A 49 -15.95 -18.20 4.92
C LEU A 49 -14.58 -18.70 5.39
N MET A 50 -14.08 -18.15 6.49
CA MET A 50 -12.81 -18.54 7.07
C MET A 50 -13.10 -19.36 8.33
N ASN A 51 -12.41 -20.49 8.48
CA ASN A 51 -12.51 -21.30 9.68
C ASN A 51 -11.73 -20.61 10.82
N PRO A 52 -12.39 -20.12 11.88
CA PRO A 52 -11.72 -19.41 12.98
C PRO A 52 -10.64 -20.25 13.66
N HIS A 53 -10.80 -21.58 13.67
CA HIS A 53 -9.88 -22.51 14.33
C HIS A 53 -8.50 -22.63 13.66
N VAL A 54 -8.31 -22.02 12.50
CA VAL A 54 -7.04 -22.05 11.75
C VAL A 54 -6.15 -20.86 12.12
N ILE A 55 -6.70 -19.81 12.73
CA ILE A 55 -5.95 -18.62 13.13
C ILE A 55 -5.56 -18.72 14.60
N PRO A 56 -4.28 -18.64 14.95
CA PRO A 56 -3.84 -18.65 16.33
C PRO A 56 -4.11 -17.29 17.01
N HIS A 57 -4.53 -17.36 18.27
CA HIS A 57 -4.70 -16.22 19.18
C HIS A 57 -3.32 -15.76 19.68
N ILE A 58 -2.67 -14.89 18.90
CA ILE A 58 -1.29 -14.49 19.14
C ILE A 58 -1.18 -13.14 19.84
N ILE A 59 -2.09 -12.19 19.57
CA ILE A 59 -1.99 -10.82 20.08
C ILE A 59 -2.57 -10.75 21.49
N ASN A 60 -1.86 -10.12 22.41
CA ASN A 60 -2.32 -9.92 23.79
C ASN A 60 -2.66 -8.45 24.07
N ASP A 61 -3.15 -8.17 25.27
CA ASP A 61 -3.55 -6.81 25.66
C ASP A 61 -2.37 -5.82 25.66
N PHE A 62 -1.16 -6.26 26.05
CA PHE A 62 0.03 -5.41 26.00
C PHE A 62 0.41 -5.02 24.57
N ASP A 63 0.31 -5.95 23.62
CA ASP A 63 0.53 -5.68 22.19
C ASP A 63 -0.49 -4.65 21.69
N ASN A 64 -1.77 -4.81 22.07
CA ASN A 64 -2.84 -3.89 21.72
C ASN A 64 -2.63 -2.49 22.30
N ASP A 65 -2.37 -2.39 23.60
CA ASP A 65 -2.07 -1.13 24.29
C ASP A 65 -0.93 -0.39 23.59
N TYR A 66 0.16 -1.10 23.27
CA TYR A 66 1.28 -0.53 22.54
C TYR A 66 0.90 -0.01 21.15
N LEU A 67 0.07 -0.74 20.41
CA LEU A 67 -0.32 -0.38 19.05
C LEU A 67 -1.12 0.91 18.98
N TYR A 68 -2.00 1.18 19.95
CA TYR A 68 -2.85 2.36 19.95
C TYR A 68 -2.49 3.45 20.97
N LEU A 69 -1.44 3.25 21.78
CA LEU A 69 -0.96 4.28 22.71
C LEU A 69 -0.68 5.59 21.96
N LEU A 70 -0.94 6.73 22.60
CA LEU A 70 -0.57 8.02 22.00
C LEU A 70 0.95 8.04 21.73
N PRO A 71 1.39 8.32 20.49
CA PRO A 71 2.81 8.38 20.18
C PRO A 71 3.46 9.57 20.87
N TYR A 72 4.65 9.35 21.44
CA TYR A 72 5.44 10.41 22.04
C TYR A 72 6.01 11.33 20.95
N ASP A 73 6.25 12.60 21.28
CA ASP A 73 6.85 13.58 20.37
C ASP A 73 8.15 13.07 19.73
N VAL A 74 8.98 12.38 20.52
CA VAL A 74 10.25 11.77 20.04
C VAL A 74 10.01 10.63 19.05
N GLU A 75 8.95 9.84 19.22
CA GLU A 75 8.57 8.79 18.27
C GLU A 75 8.17 9.42 16.93
N ILE A 76 7.34 10.47 16.98
CA ILE A 76 6.88 11.20 15.79
C ILE A 76 8.08 11.83 15.08
N TYR A 77 8.93 12.55 15.80
CA TYR A 77 10.15 13.16 15.27
C TYR A 77 11.04 12.14 14.56
N ASN A 78 11.34 11.02 15.23
CA ASN A 78 12.18 9.97 14.67
C ASN A 78 11.57 9.37 13.39
N VAL A 79 10.25 9.25 13.32
CA VAL A 79 9.58 8.80 12.10
C VAL A 79 9.69 9.85 10.99
N VAL A 80 9.48 11.13 11.28
CA VAL A 80 9.63 12.21 10.29
C VAL A 80 11.04 12.24 9.71
N MET A 81 12.07 12.04 10.53
CA MET A 81 13.47 12.01 10.10
C MET A 81 13.82 10.72 9.31
N ASP A 82 13.15 9.60 9.59
CA ASP A 82 13.32 8.33 8.88
C ASP A 82 12.58 8.27 7.52
N LEU A 83 11.65 9.19 7.27
CA LEU A 83 10.98 9.27 5.97
C LEU A 83 11.96 9.75 4.88
N ASN A 84 11.80 9.22 3.65
CA ASN A 84 12.64 9.62 2.53
C ASN A 84 12.37 11.09 2.16
N GLY A 85 13.35 11.95 2.45
CA GLY A 85 13.32 13.39 2.16
C GLY A 85 13.15 13.71 0.68
N ASP A 86 13.81 12.94 -0.20
CA ASP A 86 13.81 13.19 -1.64
C ASP A 86 12.59 12.57 -2.36
N SER A 87 11.61 12.07 -1.59
CA SER A 87 10.35 11.60 -2.15
C SER A 87 9.54 12.75 -2.76
N ILE A 88 8.83 12.44 -3.85
CA ILE A 88 7.97 13.39 -4.55
C ILE A 88 6.79 13.79 -3.66
N ALA A 89 6.45 15.08 -3.69
CA ALA A 89 5.32 15.64 -2.97
C ALA A 89 4.00 14.99 -3.39
N GLY A 90 3.08 14.86 -2.43
CA GLY A 90 1.72 14.42 -2.70
C GLY A 90 0.83 15.59 -3.18
N PRO A 91 -0.50 15.46 -3.02
CA PRO A 91 -1.44 16.55 -3.27
C PRO A 91 -1.24 17.77 -2.36
N ASP A 92 -0.50 17.60 -1.26
CA ASP A 92 -0.12 18.65 -0.33
C ASP A 92 0.96 19.59 -0.86
N GLY A 93 1.66 19.23 -1.94
CA GLY A 93 2.65 20.10 -2.58
C GLY A 93 3.96 20.24 -1.82
N PHE A 94 4.09 19.63 -0.64
CA PHE A 94 5.30 19.64 0.17
C PHE A 94 6.01 18.28 0.13
N THR A 95 7.34 18.30 0.00
CA THR A 95 8.15 17.09 0.14
C THR A 95 8.39 16.79 1.62
N THR A 96 8.71 15.55 1.95
CA THR A 96 9.13 15.18 3.30
C THR A 96 10.30 16.05 3.80
N LYS A 97 11.22 16.43 2.91
CA LYS A 97 12.37 17.29 3.23
C LYS A 97 11.98 18.66 3.77
N PHE A 98 10.85 19.21 3.32
CA PHE A 98 10.30 20.45 3.89
C PHE A 98 9.99 20.26 5.37
N PHE A 99 9.23 19.22 5.73
CA PHE A 99 8.87 18.93 7.11
C PHE A 99 10.09 18.62 7.99
N GLN A 100 11.10 17.97 7.44
CA GLN A 100 12.36 17.71 8.15
C GLN A 100 13.15 18.99 8.41
N LYS A 101 13.25 19.88 7.43
CA LYS A 101 14.02 21.13 7.55
C LYS A 101 13.30 22.21 8.33
N CYS A 102 11.98 22.24 8.28
CA CYS A 102 11.14 23.22 8.95
C CYS A 102 10.53 22.69 10.26
N TRP A 103 11.03 21.57 10.80
CA TRP A 103 10.44 20.89 11.95
C TRP A 103 10.14 21.84 13.12
N ASP A 104 11.08 22.71 13.48
CA ASP A 104 10.89 23.64 14.60
C ASP A 104 9.73 24.62 14.43
N ILE A 105 9.30 24.85 13.18
CA ILE A 105 8.16 25.70 12.83
C ILE A 105 6.86 24.89 12.88
N VAL A 106 6.84 23.69 12.29
CA VAL A 106 5.60 22.92 12.03
C VAL A 106 5.32 21.81 13.05
N LYS A 107 6.23 21.54 14.00
CA LYS A 107 6.14 20.38 14.91
C LYS A 107 4.85 20.33 15.72
N VAL A 108 4.36 21.47 16.21
CA VAL A 108 3.17 21.53 17.06
C VAL A 108 1.96 21.01 16.30
N ASP A 109 1.71 21.56 15.10
CA ASP A 109 0.59 21.15 14.25
C ASP A 109 0.67 19.68 13.84
N ILE A 110 1.88 19.18 13.55
CA ILE A 110 2.09 17.78 13.16
C ILE A 110 1.81 16.84 14.33
N ILE A 111 2.34 17.16 15.51
CA ILE A 111 2.15 16.34 16.72
C ILE A 111 0.67 16.31 17.09
N ASP A 112 0.00 17.46 17.11
CA ASP A 112 -1.43 17.54 17.42
C ASP A 112 -2.29 16.73 16.44
N ALA A 113 -2.00 16.83 15.14
CA ALA A 113 -2.71 16.05 14.12
C ALA A 113 -2.49 14.53 14.27
N VAL A 114 -1.28 14.11 14.64
CA VAL A 114 -0.98 12.69 14.90
C VAL A 114 -1.70 12.22 16.16
N ILE A 115 -1.66 12.99 17.25
CA ILE A 115 -2.33 12.66 18.51
C ILE A 115 -3.84 12.55 18.29
N ASP A 116 -4.46 13.48 17.55
CA ASP A 116 -5.88 13.45 17.24
C ASP A 116 -6.27 12.18 16.46
N PHE A 117 -5.45 11.79 15.49
CA PHE A 117 -5.64 10.51 14.78
C PHE A 117 -5.62 9.31 15.74
N PHE A 118 -4.63 9.22 16.64
CA PHE A 118 -4.51 8.12 17.61
C PHE A 118 -5.57 8.17 18.72
N LYS A 119 -6.28 9.29 18.91
CA LYS A 119 -7.51 9.38 19.72
C LYS A 119 -8.73 8.80 19.00
N GLY A 120 -8.61 8.44 17.72
CA GLY A 120 -9.64 7.80 16.92
C GLY A 120 -10.42 8.75 16.00
N SER A 121 -9.97 10.00 15.87
CA SER A 121 -10.51 10.95 14.90
C SER A 121 -10.23 10.44 13.47
N PRO A 122 -11.21 10.53 12.56
CA PRO A 122 -11.01 10.13 11.17
C PRO A 122 -10.07 11.12 10.46
N TYR A 123 -9.38 10.65 9.42
CA TYR A 123 -8.60 11.54 8.57
C TYR A 123 -9.46 12.65 7.97
N LEU A 124 -8.89 13.86 7.93
CA LEU A 124 -9.32 14.87 6.99
C LEU A 124 -9.17 14.33 5.56
N LYS A 125 -10.17 14.57 4.71
CA LYS A 125 -10.20 14.13 3.30
C LYS A 125 -8.92 14.49 2.53
N PHE A 126 -8.32 15.62 2.87
CA PHE A 126 -7.08 16.09 2.28
C PHE A 126 -5.89 15.17 2.58
N PHE A 127 -5.77 14.69 3.83
CA PHE A 127 -4.68 13.79 4.22
C PHE A 127 -4.78 12.43 3.52
N THR A 128 -5.99 11.97 3.20
CA THR A 128 -6.19 10.71 2.45
C THR A 128 -6.24 10.91 0.93
N SER A 129 -5.96 12.11 0.44
CA SER A 129 -5.86 12.38 -0.99
C SER A 129 -4.53 11.87 -1.54
N THR A 130 -4.58 11.30 -2.75
CA THR A 130 -3.45 10.68 -3.44
C THR A 130 -3.48 11.06 -4.92
N ASN A 131 -2.35 11.50 -5.46
CA ASN A 131 -2.21 11.71 -6.90
C ASN A 131 -1.66 10.44 -7.56
N ILE A 132 -2.28 10.03 -8.66
CA ILE A 132 -1.83 8.90 -9.48
C ILE A 132 -0.99 9.45 -10.62
N VAL A 133 0.31 9.15 -10.59
CA VAL A 133 1.23 9.47 -11.69
C VAL A 133 1.37 8.25 -12.59
N LEU A 134 1.37 8.49 -13.90
CA LEU A 134 1.48 7.44 -14.91
C LEU A 134 2.93 7.35 -15.42
N ILE A 135 3.56 6.20 -15.24
CA ILE A 135 4.88 5.91 -15.82
C ILE A 135 4.71 4.91 -16.97
N PRO A 136 5.12 5.25 -18.20
CA PRO A 136 5.12 4.32 -19.33
C PRO A 136 5.89 3.03 -19.04
N LYS A 137 5.36 1.86 -19.42
CA LYS A 137 6.10 0.59 -19.32
C LYS A 137 6.94 0.32 -20.56
N ILE A 138 6.44 0.69 -21.74
CA ILE A 138 7.14 0.53 -23.02
C ILE A 138 7.13 1.86 -23.78
N VAL A 139 7.92 1.94 -24.86
CA VAL A 139 8.01 3.15 -25.68
C VAL A 139 6.87 3.15 -26.69
N GLY A 140 6.15 4.27 -26.81
CA GLY A 140 5.01 4.39 -27.72
C GLY A 140 3.70 3.85 -27.14
N ASP A 141 3.58 3.81 -25.80
CA ASP A 141 2.39 3.41 -25.06
C ASP A 141 1.12 4.08 -25.57
N ASN A 142 0.14 3.26 -25.91
CA ASN A 142 -1.16 3.74 -26.39
C ASN A 142 -2.31 3.20 -25.56
N LYS A 143 -2.15 2.30 -24.59
CA LYS A 143 -3.28 1.82 -23.77
C LYS A 143 -3.06 2.18 -22.31
N TRP A 144 -4.14 2.42 -21.56
CA TRP A 144 -4.03 2.71 -20.12
C TRP A 144 -3.34 1.60 -19.30
N ASN A 145 -3.47 0.34 -19.75
CA ASN A 145 -2.79 -0.80 -19.12
C ASN A 145 -1.28 -0.84 -19.35
N ASP A 146 -0.78 -0.11 -20.35
CA ASP A 146 0.65 0.01 -20.64
C ASP A 146 1.33 0.99 -19.68
N PHE A 147 0.56 1.78 -18.92
CA PHE A 147 1.10 2.63 -17.86
C PHE A 147 1.18 1.87 -16.53
N ARG A 148 2.23 2.15 -15.76
CA ARG A 148 2.35 1.82 -14.35
C ARG A 148 1.84 3.00 -13.52
N PRO A 149 0.72 2.85 -12.78
CA PRO A 149 0.29 3.87 -11.85
C PRO A 149 1.20 3.89 -10.62
N ILE A 150 1.61 5.09 -10.20
CA ILE A 150 2.33 5.35 -8.95
C ILE A 150 1.47 6.27 -8.09
N SER A 151 1.22 5.85 -6.85
CA SER A 151 0.46 6.62 -5.87
C SER A 151 1.35 7.58 -5.09
N LEU A 152 1.14 8.88 -5.26
CA LEU A 152 1.75 9.94 -4.47
C LEU A 152 0.80 10.37 -3.35
N CYS A 153 1.00 9.86 -2.14
CA CYS A 153 0.23 10.23 -0.96
C CYS A 153 0.73 11.52 -0.32
N SER A 154 -0.14 12.15 0.48
CA SER A 154 0.22 13.25 1.38
C SER A 154 1.29 12.82 2.39
N PHE A 155 2.02 13.80 2.93
CA PHE A 155 2.97 13.61 4.02
C PHE A 155 2.31 12.98 5.25
N PHE A 156 1.14 13.48 5.68
CA PHE A 156 0.44 12.96 6.86
C PHE A 156 0.07 11.49 6.71
N ASN A 157 -0.38 11.07 5.52
CA ASN A 157 -0.65 9.66 5.26
C ASN A 157 0.62 8.83 5.38
N LYS A 158 1.74 9.28 4.79
CA LYS A 158 3.06 8.60 4.91
C LYS A 158 3.53 8.52 6.37
N LEU A 159 3.37 9.60 7.14
CA LEU A 159 3.77 9.69 8.55
C LEU A 159 3.01 8.69 9.43
N ILE A 160 1.69 8.76 9.45
CA ILE A 160 0.85 7.85 10.26
C ILE A 160 1.07 6.41 9.81
N SER A 161 1.13 6.18 8.49
CA SER A 161 1.40 4.86 7.92
C SER A 161 2.70 4.27 8.48
N LYS A 162 3.76 5.08 8.51
CA LYS A 162 5.07 4.67 8.99
C LYS A 162 5.09 4.44 10.51
N ILE A 163 4.37 5.24 11.31
CA ILE A 163 4.24 5.03 12.77
C ILE A 163 3.57 3.67 13.04
N ILE A 164 2.38 3.43 12.45
CA ILE A 164 1.65 2.17 12.62
C ILE A 164 2.52 0.99 12.17
N SER A 165 3.20 1.12 11.04
CA SER A 165 4.06 0.07 10.51
C SER A 165 5.23 -0.26 11.43
N LYS A 166 5.92 0.75 11.98
CA LYS A 166 7.01 0.53 12.95
C LYS A 166 6.53 -0.16 14.22
N ARG A 167 5.31 0.15 14.69
CA ARG A 167 4.73 -0.54 15.85
C ARG A 167 4.34 -1.98 15.54
N LEU A 168 3.85 -2.25 14.33
CA LEU A 168 3.57 -3.61 13.88
C LEU A 168 4.84 -4.45 13.71
N GLU A 169 5.97 -3.86 13.32
CA GLU A 169 7.24 -4.59 13.10
C GLU A 169 7.68 -5.44 14.30
N SER A 170 7.38 -5.05 15.54
CA SER A 170 7.71 -5.85 16.73
C SER A 170 6.83 -7.10 16.90
N ILE A 171 5.64 -7.10 16.32
CA ILE A 171 4.63 -8.16 16.48
C ILE A 171 4.61 -9.10 15.27
N LEU A 172 4.92 -8.57 14.08
CA LEU A 172 4.93 -9.32 12.82
C LEU A 172 5.68 -10.67 12.87
N PRO A 173 6.86 -10.80 13.52
CA PRO A 173 7.57 -12.09 13.59
C PRO A 173 6.79 -13.21 14.28
N ARG A 174 5.84 -12.88 15.16
CA ARG A 174 4.96 -13.86 15.83
C ARG A 174 3.81 -14.29 14.92
N ILE A 175 3.30 -13.37 14.08
CA ILE A 175 2.18 -13.63 13.16
C ILE A 175 2.65 -14.41 11.92
N ILE A 176 3.85 -14.12 11.42
CA ILE A 176 4.33 -14.67 10.15
C ILE A 176 4.92 -16.08 10.37
N SER A 177 4.28 -17.08 9.74
CA SER A 177 4.75 -18.48 9.74
C SER A 177 6.22 -18.59 9.37
N CYS A 178 6.96 -19.50 10.02
CA CYS A 178 8.36 -19.82 9.69
C CYS A 178 8.60 -20.19 8.22
N ASN A 179 7.59 -20.77 7.56
CA ASN A 179 7.65 -21.20 6.16
C ASN A 179 7.47 -20.03 5.17
N GLN A 180 7.10 -18.85 5.65
CA GLN A 180 7.02 -17.64 4.83
C GLN A 180 8.39 -16.95 4.79
N THR A 181 9.26 -17.41 3.93
CA THR A 181 10.65 -16.91 3.77
C THR A 181 10.73 -15.63 2.93
N GLY A 182 9.74 -15.40 2.06
CA GLY A 182 9.65 -14.17 1.29
C GLY A 182 9.46 -12.99 2.22
N PHE A 183 10.43 -12.07 2.19
CA PHE A 183 10.30 -10.73 2.73
C PHE A 183 10.20 -10.59 4.27
N VAL A 184 10.69 -11.57 5.01
CA VAL A 184 10.81 -11.52 6.47
C VAL A 184 12.26 -11.23 6.87
N LYS A 185 12.45 -10.40 7.91
CA LYS A 185 13.79 -10.09 8.46
C LYS A 185 14.54 -11.37 8.80
N GLY A 186 15.76 -11.52 8.25
CA GLY A 186 16.65 -12.62 8.60
C GLY A 186 16.37 -13.93 7.88
N ARG A 187 15.46 -13.95 6.88
CA ARG A 187 15.22 -15.11 6.02
C ARG A 187 15.80 -14.84 4.63
N ILE A 188 16.49 -15.81 4.06
CA ILE A 188 17.18 -15.66 2.78
C ILE A 188 16.37 -16.30 1.66
N ILE A 189 16.40 -15.70 0.47
CA ILE A 189 15.68 -16.24 -0.71
C ILE A 189 16.16 -17.65 -1.08
N PHE A 190 17.41 -17.99 -0.72
CA PHE A 190 17.99 -19.31 -0.93
C PHE A 190 17.22 -20.42 -0.21
N ASP A 191 16.59 -20.15 0.95
CA ASP A 191 15.81 -21.15 1.68
C ASP A 191 14.63 -21.66 0.83
N ASN A 192 14.00 -20.78 0.05
CA ASN A 192 12.94 -21.18 -0.89
C ASN A 192 13.45 -22.00 -2.07
N VAL A 193 14.62 -21.63 -2.59
CA VAL A 193 15.23 -22.35 -3.71
C VAL A 193 15.58 -23.76 -3.25
N LEU A 194 16.18 -23.89 -2.07
CA LEU A 194 16.50 -25.19 -1.47
C LEU A 194 15.24 -26.01 -1.21
N LEU A 195 14.22 -25.43 -0.57
CA LEU A 195 12.94 -26.11 -0.34
C LEU A 195 12.30 -26.58 -1.66
N THR A 196 12.35 -25.76 -2.71
CA THR A 196 11.83 -26.13 -4.03
C THR A 196 12.64 -27.28 -4.66
N GLN A 197 13.97 -27.26 -4.49
CA GLN A 197 14.85 -28.33 -4.96
C GLN A 197 14.61 -29.64 -4.21
N GLU A 198 14.43 -29.59 -2.90
CA GLU A 198 14.07 -30.75 -2.07
C GLU A 198 12.72 -31.33 -2.49
N LEU A 199 11.68 -30.50 -2.63
CA LEU A 199 10.36 -30.93 -3.12
C LEU A 199 10.44 -31.57 -4.51
N ALA A 200 11.25 -31.00 -5.42
CA ALA A 200 11.46 -31.55 -6.76
C ALA A 200 12.26 -32.86 -6.74
N HIS A 201 13.17 -33.04 -5.78
CA HIS A 201 13.89 -34.29 -5.61
C HIS A 201 12.97 -35.40 -5.07
N GLU A 202 12.16 -35.07 -4.06
CA GLU A 202 11.24 -36.01 -3.41
C GLU A 202 10.04 -36.41 -4.27
N ILE A 203 9.71 -35.65 -5.32
CA ILE A 203 8.56 -35.93 -6.19
C ILE A 203 8.63 -37.32 -6.84
N ASN A 204 9.82 -37.86 -7.05
CA ASN A 204 10.03 -39.18 -7.66
C ASN A 204 9.98 -40.33 -6.65
N THR A 205 9.83 -40.04 -5.36
CA THR A 205 9.76 -41.05 -4.29
C THR A 205 8.47 -41.85 -4.42
N LYS A 206 8.56 -43.19 -4.42
CA LYS A 206 7.38 -44.05 -4.51
C LYS A 206 6.53 -43.93 -3.24
N VAL A 207 5.34 -43.35 -3.38
CA VAL A 207 4.31 -43.31 -2.32
C VAL A 207 3.01 -43.94 -2.83
N LYS A 208 2.15 -44.39 -1.91
CA LYS A 208 0.93 -45.17 -2.21
C LYS A 208 -0.04 -44.50 -3.20
N CYS A 209 -0.02 -43.17 -3.29
CA CYS A 209 -0.96 -42.38 -4.09
C CYS A 209 -0.29 -41.41 -5.08
N GLY A 210 1.03 -41.51 -5.30
CA GLY A 210 1.81 -40.54 -6.09
C GLY A 210 2.08 -39.20 -5.38
N ASN A 211 2.97 -38.37 -5.95
CA ASN A 211 3.32 -37.05 -5.43
C ASN A 211 2.81 -35.95 -6.36
N ILE A 212 2.42 -34.80 -5.79
CA ILE A 212 1.98 -33.62 -6.53
C ILE A 212 2.64 -32.38 -5.91
N ILE A 213 3.17 -31.50 -6.75
CA ILE A 213 3.61 -30.16 -6.35
C ILE A 213 2.58 -29.15 -6.87
N LEU A 214 2.03 -28.34 -5.98
CA LEU A 214 1.10 -27.27 -6.31
C LEU A 214 1.81 -25.92 -6.26
N LYS A 215 1.90 -25.26 -7.42
CA LYS A 215 2.36 -23.86 -7.52
C LYS A 215 1.14 -22.95 -7.63
N LEU A 216 0.89 -22.17 -6.59
CA LEU A 216 -0.16 -21.16 -6.57
C LEU A 216 0.46 -19.78 -6.81
N ASP A 217 0.00 -19.08 -7.84
CA ASP A 217 0.39 -17.70 -8.13
C ASP A 217 -0.84 -16.79 -8.02
N ILE A 218 -0.74 -15.76 -7.18
CA ILE A 218 -1.84 -14.81 -6.96
C ILE A 218 -1.62 -13.63 -7.89
N SER A 219 -2.50 -13.46 -8.88
CA SER A 219 -2.43 -12.31 -9.78
C SER A 219 -2.71 -11.01 -9.01
N LYS A 220 -1.80 -10.03 -9.11
CA LYS A 220 -1.93 -8.67 -8.54
C LYS A 220 -2.49 -8.69 -7.10
N PRO A 221 -1.79 -9.31 -6.13
CA PRO A 221 -2.34 -9.57 -4.80
C PRO A 221 -2.81 -8.29 -4.08
N TYR A 222 -2.14 -7.16 -4.33
CA TYR A 222 -2.50 -5.86 -3.75
C TYR A 222 -3.76 -5.23 -4.35
N ASP A 223 -4.02 -5.45 -5.64
CA ASP A 223 -5.19 -4.90 -6.33
C ASP A 223 -6.44 -5.77 -6.06
N ASN A 224 -6.25 -6.99 -5.55
CA ASN A 224 -7.30 -8.00 -5.36
C ASN A 224 -7.58 -8.33 -3.88
N LEU A 225 -7.07 -7.54 -2.92
CA LEU A 225 -7.30 -7.81 -1.50
C LEU A 225 -8.67 -7.29 -1.03
N ASN A 226 -9.50 -8.17 -0.48
CA ASN A 226 -10.75 -7.80 0.16
C ASN A 226 -10.51 -7.26 1.58
N TRP A 227 -10.75 -5.97 1.78
CA TRP A 227 -10.48 -5.30 3.07
C TRP A 227 -11.35 -5.79 4.22
N ASN A 228 -12.58 -6.20 3.93
CA ASN A 228 -13.44 -6.78 4.97
C ASN A 228 -12.89 -8.13 5.42
N PHE A 229 -12.28 -8.89 4.52
CA PHE A 229 -11.53 -10.08 4.89
C PHE A 229 -10.31 -9.74 5.76
N LEU A 230 -9.53 -8.71 5.41
CA LEU A 230 -8.40 -8.25 6.24
C LEU A 230 -8.84 -7.87 7.66
N TYR A 231 -9.91 -7.10 7.83
CA TYR A 231 -10.40 -6.72 9.16
C TYR A 231 -10.87 -7.93 9.98
N LYS A 232 -11.49 -8.92 9.33
CA LYS A 232 -11.84 -10.19 9.98
C LYS A 232 -10.60 -10.96 10.41
N VAL A 233 -9.57 -11.03 9.57
CA VAL A 233 -8.29 -11.68 9.92
C VAL A 233 -7.63 -10.98 11.11
N LEU A 234 -7.56 -9.64 11.11
CA LEU A 234 -7.03 -8.87 12.25
C LEU A 234 -7.83 -9.14 13.54
N SER A 235 -9.16 -9.16 13.45
CA SER A 235 -10.01 -9.48 14.61
C SER A 235 -9.77 -10.90 15.13
N LEU A 236 -9.54 -11.88 14.25
CA LEU A 236 -9.25 -13.27 14.65
C LEU A 236 -7.84 -13.47 15.22
N PHE A 237 -6.91 -12.56 14.93
CA PHE A 237 -5.62 -12.51 15.62
C PHE A 237 -5.70 -11.78 16.97
N ASP A 238 -6.88 -11.32 17.40
CA ASP A 238 -7.12 -10.53 18.62
C ASP A 238 -6.55 -9.10 18.59
N PHE A 239 -6.42 -8.50 17.41
CA PHE A 239 -6.26 -7.05 17.36
C PHE A 239 -7.52 -6.36 17.86
N SER A 240 -7.35 -5.39 18.75
CA SER A 240 -8.43 -4.62 19.36
C SER A 240 -9.26 -3.88 18.31
N ASP A 241 -10.55 -3.74 18.58
CA ASP A 241 -11.47 -2.98 17.72
C ASP A 241 -11.02 -1.53 17.51
N PHE A 242 -10.38 -0.94 18.52
CA PHE A 242 -9.83 0.41 18.43
C PHE A 242 -8.67 0.47 17.43
N PHE A 243 -7.72 -0.47 17.49
CA PHE A 243 -6.65 -0.53 16.49
C PHE A 243 -7.22 -0.79 15.08
N ILE A 244 -8.17 -1.72 14.95
CA ILE A 244 -8.85 -1.99 13.67
C ILE A 244 -9.56 -0.72 13.15
N LYS A 245 -10.14 0.10 14.04
CA LYS A 245 -10.72 1.41 13.69
C LYS A 245 -9.67 2.38 13.16
N LEU A 246 -8.48 2.46 13.78
CA LEU A 246 -7.37 3.29 13.25
C LEU A 246 -6.96 2.84 11.84
N ILE A 247 -6.86 1.52 11.61
CA ILE A 247 -6.59 0.96 10.28
C ILE A 247 -7.72 1.31 9.30
N LYS A 248 -8.99 1.16 9.68
CA LYS A 248 -10.15 1.55 8.85
C LYS A 248 -10.11 3.04 8.49
N ASN A 249 -9.87 3.92 9.46
CA ASN A 249 -9.76 5.37 9.22
C ASN A 249 -8.71 5.69 8.16
N SER A 250 -7.58 4.97 8.16
CA SER A 250 -6.47 5.16 7.21
C SER A 250 -6.72 4.64 5.80
N ILE A 251 -7.74 3.81 5.63
CA ILE A 251 -7.91 3.00 4.43
C ILE A 251 -9.27 3.29 3.76
N ASP A 252 -10.34 3.50 4.53
CA ASP A 252 -11.73 3.62 4.02
C ASP A 252 -12.04 4.94 3.33
N ASN A 253 -11.23 5.98 3.54
CA ASN A 253 -11.47 7.33 3.04
C ASN A 253 -10.42 7.82 2.03
N CYS A 254 -9.80 6.91 1.28
CA CYS A 254 -8.82 7.26 0.24
C CYS A 254 -9.48 7.91 -0.99
N HIS A 255 -8.96 9.08 -1.37
CA HIS A 255 -9.39 9.81 -2.57
C HIS A 255 -8.25 9.92 -3.57
N PHE A 256 -8.56 9.81 -4.86
CA PHE A 256 -7.58 9.80 -5.92
C PHE A 256 -7.89 10.83 -6.99
N SER A 257 -6.82 11.46 -7.47
CA SER A 257 -6.78 12.26 -8.70
C SER A 257 -5.76 11.63 -9.64
N VAL A 258 -5.94 11.75 -10.95
CA VAL A 258 -4.97 11.23 -11.93
C VAL A 258 -4.20 12.40 -12.54
N ILE A 259 -2.87 12.33 -12.51
CA ILE A 259 -2.00 13.28 -13.20
C ILE A 259 -1.85 12.82 -14.65
N ILE A 260 -2.44 13.58 -15.56
CA ILE A 260 -2.35 13.37 -17.02
C ILE A 260 -1.76 14.65 -17.60
N ASN A 261 -0.69 14.52 -18.38
CA ASN A 261 -0.01 15.65 -19.02
C ASN A 261 0.33 16.79 -18.02
N SER A 262 0.82 16.42 -16.83
CA SER A 262 1.20 17.33 -15.75
C SER A 262 0.06 18.10 -15.07
N ARG A 263 -1.20 17.73 -15.31
CA ARG A 263 -2.38 18.34 -14.66
C ARG A 263 -3.17 17.28 -13.89
N ASN A 264 -3.75 17.69 -12.76
CA ASN A 264 -4.62 16.82 -11.97
C ASN A 264 -6.01 16.77 -12.59
N HIS A 265 -6.54 15.56 -12.78
CA HIS A 265 -7.86 15.32 -13.33
C HIS A 265 -8.68 14.39 -12.45
N GLY A 266 -9.98 14.69 -12.37
CA GLY A 266 -10.92 13.99 -11.51
C GLY A 266 -10.66 14.24 -10.02
N PHE A 267 -11.49 13.62 -9.19
CA PHE A 267 -11.28 13.44 -7.76
C PHE A 267 -12.33 12.43 -7.31
N PHE A 268 -11.93 11.19 -7.08
CA PHE A 268 -12.87 10.10 -6.82
C PHE A 268 -12.47 9.30 -5.60
N LYS A 269 -13.49 8.81 -4.88
CA LYS A 269 -13.28 7.86 -3.79
C LYS A 269 -12.99 6.48 -4.38
N SER A 270 -12.10 5.74 -3.74
CA SER A 270 -11.78 4.37 -4.12
C SER A 270 -12.41 3.36 -3.14
N CYS A 271 -12.95 2.27 -3.68
CA CYS A 271 -13.38 1.08 -2.96
C CYS A 271 -12.25 0.05 -2.83
N LYS A 272 -11.29 0.01 -3.78
CA LYS A 272 -10.03 -0.73 -3.67
C LYS A 272 -9.04 0.14 -2.94
N LYS A 273 -8.92 -0.12 -1.65
CA LYS A 273 -8.29 0.78 -0.69
C LYS A 273 -6.76 0.71 -0.75
N ARG A 274 -6.17 1.17 -1.86
CA ARG A 274 -4.71 1.28 -2.00
C ARG A 274 -4.19 2.40 -1.11
N SER A 275 -4.03 2.12 0.18
CA SER A 275 -3.47 3.04 1.16
C SER A 275 -1.95 2.89 1.21
N HIS A 276 -1.23 4.01 1.37
CA HIS A 276 0.20 3.97 1.68
C HIS A 276 0.45 3.23 3.00
N LEU A 277 -0.53 3.16 3.92
CA LEU A 277 -0.45 2.32 5.10
C LEU A 277 -0.30 0.86 4.72
N PHE A 278 -1.03 0.40 3.72
CA PHE A 278 -0.91 -0.98 3.27
C PHE A 278 0.37 -1.18 2.47
N GLU A 279 0.77 -0.22 1.62
CA GLU A 279 2.10 -0.29 1.01
C GLU A 279 3.18 -0.32 2.09
N TYR A 280 3.07 0.41 3.20
CA TYR A 280 4.02 0.38 4.33
C TYR A 280 3.91 -0.87 5.19
N ILE A 281 2.71 -1.36 5.53
CA ILE A 281 2.49 -2.61 6.27
C ILE A 281 3.02 -3.76 5.44
N PHE A 282 2.61 -3.88 4.17
CA PHE A 282 3.17 -4.84 3.22
C PHE A 282 4.64 -4.57 2.95
N THR A 283 5.10 -3.33 3.01
CA THR A 283 6.51 -3.02 2.98
C THR A 283 7.20 -3.34 4.30
N CYS A 284 6.58 -3.40 5.47
CA CYS A 284 7.21 -4.01 6.64
C CYS A 284 7.19 -5.54 6.50
N PHE A 285 6.22 -6.08 5.75
CA PHE A 285 6.30 -7.40 5.11
C PHE A 285 7.17 -7.44 3.81
N GLN A 286 7.88 -6.38 3.33
CA GLN A 286 8.67 -6.36 2.05
C GLN A 286 10.07 -5.69 2.09
N LYS A 287 10.30 -4.63 2.88
CA LYS A 287 11.47 -3.74 3.02
C LYS A 287 12.55 -4.36 3.90
N LYS A 288 12.83 -5.63 3.66
CA LYS A 288 14.16 -6.19 3.90
C LYS A 288 14.65 -6.91 2.66
N LEU A 289 14.57 -6.20 1.53
CA LEU A 289 15.18 -6.57 0.25
C LEU A 289 16.17 -5.52 -0.27
N THR A 290 16.61 -4.57 0.56
CA THR A 290 17.73 -3.70 0.21
C THR A 290 18.58 -3.47 1.45
N HIS A 291 19.76 -4.10 1.40
CA HIS A 291 20.79 -4.31 2.42
C HIS A 291 20.52 -5.42 3.43
#